data_AF-A0A4Q3CIB2-F1
#
_entry.id   AF-A0A4Q3CIB2-F1
#
_cell.length_a   1.000
_cell.length_b   1.000
_cell.length_c   1.000
_cell.angle_alpha   90.00
_cell.angle_beta   90.00
_cell.angle_gamma   90.00
#
_symmetry.space_group_name_H-M   'P 1'
#
loop_
_entity.id
_entity.type
_entity.pdbx_description
1 polymer ?
#
loop_
_entity_poly.entity_id
_entity_poly.type
_entity_poly.pdbx_seq_one_letter_code
_entity_poly.pdbx_strand_id
1 'polypeptide(L)'
;MTLRTLFVTRLYEAMIDKPDLLDELDHSVRMLAEEDRAGKAWSKAHGYRGYTSYASLNDLPARDPAFADLVKLLNGHVRSFAEASHLDIGRKLRLDSLWVNLLKPGGAHSGHIHPHSVVSGTFYVSVPAGSGGLKLEDPRLPLMMAAPPRTPDA
;
A
#
# COMPACT_ATOMS: atom_id res chain seq x y z
N MET A 1 30.18 10.88 -23.11
CA MET A 1 29.51 9.58 -22.96
C MET A 1 28.01 9.81 -23.02
N THR A 2 27.27 9.07 -23.84
CA THR A 2 25.80 9.16 -23.90
C THR A 2 25.18 7.94 -23.23
N LEU A 3 24.45 8.16 -22.13
CA LEU A 3 23.72 7.13 -21.41
C LEU A 3 22.22 7.36 -21.61
N ARG A 4 21.47 6.27 -21.82
CA ARG A 4 20.01 6.30 -21.98
C ARG A 4 19.37 5.40 -20.94
N THR A 5 18.35 5.92 -20.25
CA THR A 5 17.57 5.15 -19.27
C THR A 5 16.44 4.44 -19.99
N LEU A 6 16.35 3.11 -19.82
CA LEU A 6 15.33 2.26 -20.44
C LEU A 6 14.62 1.44 -19.35
N PHE A 7 13.35 1.11 -19.58
CA PHE A 7 12.55 0.20 -18.75
C PHE A 7 12.43 0.63 -17.27
N VAL A 8 12.12 1.91 -17.05
CA VAL A 8 12.03 2.51 -15.70
C VAL A 8 10.81 1.99 -14.95
N THR A 9 11.02 1.49 -13.72
CA THR A 9 9.96 1.34 -12.73
C THR A 9 9.65 2.71 -12.12
N ARG A 10 8.39 3.16 -12.24
CA ARG A 10 7.96 4.44 -11.66
C ARG A 10 7.37 4.23 -10.28
N LEU A 11 7.81 5.03 -9.31
CA LEU A 11 7.22 5.14 -7.99
C LEU A 11 6.46 6.47 -7.89
N TYR A 12 5.24 6.42 -7.38
CA TYR A 12 4.41 7.58 -7.10
C TYR A 12 4.35 7.82 -5.59
N GLU A 13 4.73 9.01 -5.16
CA GLU A 13 4.61 9.47 -3.79
C GLU A 13 3.95 10.84 -3.78
N ALA A 14 2.97 11.02 -2.89
CA ALA A 14 2.28 12.28 -2.70
C ALA A 14 1.73 12.38 -1.28
N MET A 15 1.65 13.61 -0.77
CA MET A 15 0.96 13.90 0.47
C MET A 15 -0.53 14.13 0.23
N ILE A 16 -1.35 13.51 1.06
CA ILE A 16 -2.77 13.83 1.20
C ILE A 16 -2.91 14.68 2.46
N ASP A 17 -2.89 15.99 2.28
CA ASP A 17 -2.92 16.97 3.38
C ASP A 17 -4.36 17.19 3.89
N LYS A 18 -4.86 16.22 4.65
CA LYS A 18 -6.21 16.17 5.22
C LYS A 18 -6.15 15.72 6.69
N PRO A 19 -5.77 16.61 7.63
CA PRO A 19 -5.59 16.24 9.04
C PRO A 19 -6.87 15.66 9.66
N ASP A 20 -8.03 16.28 9.43
CA ASP A 20 -9.30 15.77 9.97
C ASP A 20 -9.62 14.35 9.50
N LEU A 21 -9.41 14.07 8.21
CA LEU A 21 -9.59 12.72 7.65
C LEU A 21 -8.58 11.72 8.22
N LEU A 22 -7.36 12.17 8.52
CA LEU A 22 -6.32 11.33 9.11
C LEU A 22 -6.71 10.87 10.51
N ASP A 23 -7.25 11.79 11.32
CA ASP A 23 -7.72 11.51 12.69
C ASP A 23 -8.93 10.56 12.67
N GLU A 24 -9.88 10.77 11.76
CA GLU A 24 -11.01 9.85 11.53
C GLU A 24 -10.54 8.45 11.14
N LEU A 25 -9.59 8.35 10.20
CA LEU A 25 -9.03 7.06 9.76
C LEU A 25 -8.26 6.37 10.90
N ASP A 26 -7.46 7.08 11.71
CA ASP A 26 -6.75 6.46 12.83
C ASP A 26 -7.73 5.89 13.87
N HIS A 27 -8.77 6.66 14.21
CA HIS A 27 -9.83 6.19 15.09
C HIS A 27 -10.50 4.92 14.54
N SER A 28 -10.94 4.95 13.29
CA SER A 28 -11.61 3.82 12.65
C SER A 28 -10.73 2.58 12.54
N VAL A 29 -9.44 2.73 12.19
CA VAL A 29 -8.49 1.61 12.14
C VAL A 29 -8.35 0.95 13.51
N ARG A 30 -8.27 1.73 14.60
CA ARG A 30 -8.17 1.21 15.97
C ARG A 30 -9.46 0.49 16.39
N MET A 31 -10.61 1.07 16.12
CA MET A 31 -11.91 0.45 16.39
C MET A 31 -12.06 -0.89 15.66
N LEU A 32 -11.73 -0.95 14.37
CA LEU A 32 -11.73 -2.20 13.60
C LEU A 32 -10.80 -3.25 14.22
N ALA A 33 -9.58 -2.86 14.61
CA ALA A 33 -8.62 -3.76 15.24
C ALA A 33 -9.09 -4.30 16.61
N GLU A 34 -9.96 -3.58 17.30
CA GLU A 34 -10.55 -3.99 18.57
C GLU A 34 -11.76 -4.91 18.36
N GLU A 35 -12.65 -4.56 17.43
CA GLU A 35 -13.98 -5.16 17.28
C GLU A 35 -14.05 -6.31 16.28
N ASP A 36 -13.24 -6.31 15.22
CA ASP A 36 -13.25 -7.34 14.17
C ASP A 36 -12.65 -8.66 14.67
N ARG A 37 -13.49 -9.45 15.35
CA ARG A 37 -13.10 -10.76 15.89
C ARG A 37 -12.61 -11.72 14.82
N ALA A 38 -13.18 -11.67 13.61
CA ALA A 38 -12.80 -12.55 12.50
C ALA A 38 -11.39 -12.21 12.01
N GLY A 39 -11.10 -10.93 11.75
CA GLY A 39 -9.77 -10.48 11.33
C GLY A 39 -8.70 -10.71 12.40
N LYS A 40 -9.04 -10.54 13.69
CA LYS A 40 -8.14 -10.87 14.81
C LYS A 40 -7.83 -12.36 14.88
N ALA A 41 -8.85 -13.21 14.76
CA ALA A 41 -8.68 -14.67 14.76
C ALA A 41 -7.82 -15.12 13.58
N TRP A 42 -8.08 -14.59 12.38
CA TRP A 42 -7.28 -14.87 11.19
C TRP A 42 -5.83 -14.42 11.36
N SER A 43 -5.60 -13.20 11.85
CA SER A 43 -4.26 -12.65 12.09
C SER A 43 -3.47 -13.54 13.05
N LYS A 44 -4.09 -14.00 14.14
CA LYS A 44 -3.47 -14.93 15.10
C LYS A 44 -3.14 -16.28 14.45
N ALA A 45 -4.08 -16.84 13.69
CA ALA A 45 -3.90 -18.15 13.05
C ALA A 45 -2.76 -18.16 12.01
N HIS A 46 -2.50 -17.03 11.36
CA HIS A 46 -1.49 -16.90 10.30
C HIS A 46 -0.19 -16.23 10.77
N GLY A 47 0.01 -16.06 12.08
CA GLY A 47 1.22 -15.45 12.63
C GLY A 47 1.40 -13.98 12.26
N TYR A 48 0.34 -13.29 11.84
CA TYR A 48 0.37 -11.89 11.49
C TYR A 48 0.57 -11.04 12.76
N ARG A 49 1.72 -10.36 12.86
CA ARG A 49 2.09 -9.57 14.04
C ARG A 49 1.42 -8.20 14.04
N GLY A 50 0.14 -8.19 14.36
CA GLY A 50 -0.72 -7.01 14.32
C GLY A 50 -2.16 -7.39 14.08
N TYR A 51 -2.85 -6.55 13.33
CA TYR A 51 -4.19 -6.77 12.80
C TYR A 51 -4.21 -6.43 11.31
N THR A 52 -4.90 -7.23 10.52
CA THR A 52 -5.30 -6.89 9.16
C THR A 52 -6.78 -7.20 8.95
N SER A 53 -7.49 -6.34 8.23
CA SER A 53 -8.87 -6.59 7.82
C SER A 53 -8.97 -7.36 6.51
N TYR A 54 -7.84 -7.67 5.86
CA TYR A 54 -7.80 -8.22 4.49
C TYR A 54 -8.66 -9.47 4.30
N ALA A 55 -8.64 -10.37 5.30
CA ALA A 55 -9.34 -11.65 5.23
C ALA A 55 -10.76 -11.61 5.84
N SER A 56 -11.21 -10.47 6.35
CA SER A 56 -12.44 -10.36 7.14
C SER A 56 -13.43 -9.31 6.62
N LEU A 57 -12.96 -8.21 6.04
CA LEU A 57 -13.80 -7.09 5.60
C LEU A 57 -13.49 -6.72 4.15
N ASN A 58 -14.52 -6.60 3.31
CA ASN A 58 -14.40 -6.24 1.89
C ASN A 58 -15.24 -5.01 1.49
N ASP A 59 -15.80 -4.33 2.48
CA ASP A 59 -16.83 -3.29 2.35
C ASP A 59 -16.50 -2.03 3.16
N LEU A 60 -15.22 -1.79 3.49
CA LEU A 60 -14.78 -0.63 4.28
C LEU A 60 -15.37 0.72 3.81
N PRO A 61 -15.38 1.07 2.50
CA PRO A 61 -15.95 2.33 2.04
C PRO A 61 -17.48 2.44 2.24
N ALA A 62 -18.18 1.30 2.37
CA ALA A 62 -19.61 1.28 2.65
C ALA A 62 -19.91 1.30 4.16
N ARG A 63 -18.97 0.79 4.98
CA ARG A 63 -19.08 0.75 6.44
C ARG A 63 -18.83 2.09 7.10
N ASP A 64 -17.89 2.85 6.57
CA ASP A 64 -17.38 4.05 7.23
C ASP A 64 -17.06 5.15 6.20
N PRO A 65 -17.69 6.34 6.35
CA PRO A 65 -17.48 7.48 5.46
C PRO A 65 -16.02 7.90 5.28
N ALA A 66 -15.16 7.76 6.30
CA ALA A 66 -13.76 8.16 6.20
C ALA A 66 -13.02 7.34 5.13
N PHE A 67 -13.28 6.02 5.05
CA PHE A 67 -12.73 5.20 3.97
C PHE A 67 -13.34 5.55 2.61
N ALA A 68 -14.61 5.92 2.55
CA ALA A 68 -15.23 6.37 1.31
C ALA A 68 -14.55 7.64 0.76
N ASP A 69 -14.24 8.60 1.65
CA ASP A 69 -13.57 9.83 1.29
C ASP A 69 -12.10 9.60 0.91
N LEU A 70 -11.40 8.72 1.63
CA LEU A 70 -10.07 8.26 1.22
C LEU A 70 -10.09 7.65 -0.19
N VAL A 71 -11.05 6.78 -0.51
CA VAL A 71 -11.16 6.17 -1.84
C VAL A 71 -11.37 7.20 -2.94
N LYS A 72 -12.14 8.26 -2.71
CA LYS A 72 -12.30 9.36 -3.68
C LYS A 72 -10.96 10.03 -3.99
N LEU A 73 -10.15 10.28 -2.96
CA LEU A 73 -8.81 10.87 -3.10
C LEU A 73 -7.87 9.91 -3.84
N LEU A 74 -7.81 8.63 -3.43
CA LEU A 74 -6.97 7.61 -4.06
C LEU A 74 -7.31 7.42 -5.55
N ASN A 75 -8.59 7.47 -5.94
CA ASN A 75 -9.00 7.43 -7.34
C ASN A 75 -8.44 8.61 -8.16
N GLY A 76 -8.23 9.77 -7.53
CA GLY A 76 -7.51 10.90 -8.10
C GLY A 76 -6.05 10.57 -8.35
N HIS A 77 -5.34 10.12 -7.31
CA HIS A 77 -3.92 9.78 -7.37
C HIS A 77 -3.62 8.65 -8.38
N VAL A 78 -4.41 7.58 -8.38
CA VAL A 78 -4.25 6.45 -9.33
C VAL A 78 -4.44 6.90 -10.77
N ARG A 79 -5.41 7.78 -11.03
CA ARG A 79 -5.61 8.37 -12.37
C ARG A 79 -4.37 9.18 -12.79
N SER A 80 -3.89 10.08 -11.94
CA SER A 80 -2.70 10.89 -12.22
C SER A 80 -1.45 10.03 -12.44
N PHE A 81 -1.29 8.94 -11.67
CA PHE A 81 -0.20 7.99 -11.86
C PHE A 81 -0.30 7.25 -13.21
N ALA A 82 -1.49 6.78 -13.57
CA ALA A 82 -1.70 6.09 -14.84
C ALA A 82 -1.43 7.00 -16.06
N GLU A 83 -1.90 8.25 -15.99
CA GLU A 83 -1.63 9.29 -17.00
C GLU A 83 -0.14 9.60 -17.11
N ALA A 84 0.52 9.88 -15.97
CA ALA A 84 1.95 10.17 -15.94
C ALA A 84 2.78 8.99 -16.47
N SER A 85 2.33 7.76 -16.22
CA SER A 85 2.99 6.53 -16.68
C SER A 85 2.61 6.13 -18.11
N HIS A 86 1.79 6.91 -18.81
CA HIS A 86 1.32 6.64 -20.17
C HIS A 86 0.68 5.25 -20.32
N LEU A 87 -0.06 4.79 -19.31
CA LEU A 87 -0.72 3.50 -19.37
C LEU A 87 -1.96 3.61 -20.28
N ASP A 88 -1.94 2.91 -21.41
CA ASP A 88 -3.11 2.74 -22.27
C ASP A 88 -4.02 1.64 -21.70
N ILE A 89 -4.82 2.05 -20.71
CA ILE A 89 -5.79 1.19 -20.05
C ILE A 89 -7.12 1.51 -20.71
N GLY A 90 -7.57 0.69 -21.65
CA GLY A 90 -8.82 0.88 -22.41
C GLY A 90 -10.12 0.92 -21.56
N ARG A 91 -10.01 1.05 -20.24
CA ARG A 91 -11.09 1.29 -19.29
C ARG A 91 -10.55 2.07 -18.08
N LYS A 92 -11.46 2.77 -17.39
CA LYS A 92 -11.14 3.45 -16.12
C LYS A 92 -10.75 2.43 -15.04
N LEU A 93 -9.60 2.64 -14.40
CA LEU A 93 -9.19 1.90 -13.21
C LEU A 93 -10.20 2.11 -12.08
N ARG A 94 -10.51 1.03 -11.36
CA ARG A 94 -11.40 1.04 -10.19
C ARG A 94 -10.71 0.34 -9.03
N LEU A 95 -11.05 0.76 -7.81
CA LEU A 95 -10.65 0.07 -6.61
C LEU A 95 -11.22 -1.36 -6.64
N ASP A 96 -10.34 -2.33 -6.50
CA ASP A 96 -10.68 -3.75 -6.37
C ASP A 96 -10.76 -4.14 -4.89
N SER A 97 -9.66 -3.90 -4.15
CA SER A 97 -9.50 -4.30 -2.76
C SER A 97 -8.96 -3.14 -1.91
N LEU A 98 -9.48 -2.98 -0.69
CA LEU A 98 -9.00 -2.05 0.33
C LEU A 98 -9.05 -2.72 1.69
N TRP A 99 -7.97 -2.64 2.45
CA TRP A 99 -7.88 -3.19 3.79
C TRP A 99 -7.01 -2.31 4.69
N VAL A 100 -7.14 -2.51 5.99
CA VAL A 100 -6.30 -1.82 6.98
C VAL A 100 -5.24 -2.77 7.54
N ASN A 101 -4.11 -2.21 7.96
CA ASN A 101 -3.09 -2.92 8.71
C ASN A 101 -2.73 -2.09 9.94
N LEU A 102 -2.77 -2.70 11.12
CA LEU A 102 -2.27 -2.14 12.36
C LEU A 102 -1.16 -3.05 12.89
N LEU A 103 0.09 -2.68 12.59
CA LEU A 103 1.26 -3.47 12.98
C LEU A 103 1.66 -3.23 14.44
N LYS A 104 2.04 -4.31 15.13
CA LYS A 104 2.67 -4.21 16.46
C LYS A 104 4.18 -4.02 16.32
N PRO A 105 4.89 -3.50 17.33
CA PRO A 105 6.34 -3.38 17.31
C PRO A 105 7.02 -4.69 16.90
N GLY A 106 7.98 -4.63 15.97
CA GLY A 106 8.65 -5.79 15.40
C GLY A 106 7.83 -6.62 14.41
N GLY A 107 6.62 -6.17 14.04
CA GLY A 107 5.84 -6.74 12.95
C GLY A 107 6.37 -6.30 11.58
N ALA A 108 6.30 -7.20 10.61
CA ALA A 108 6.73 -6.97 9.24
C ALA A 108 5.91 -7.83 8.27
N HIS A 109 5.93 -7.45 6.99
CA HIS A 109 5.42 -8.27 5.89
C HIS A 109 6.61 -8.78 5.08
N SER A 110 6.54 -10.05 4.65
CA SER A 110 7.53 -10.60 3.72
C SER A 110 7.42 -9.92 2.36
N GLY A 111 8.47 -10.01 1.54
CA GLY A 111 8.40 -9.58 0.15
C GLY A 111 7.27 -10.31 -0.58
N HIS A 112 6.41 -9.58 -1.28
CA HIS A 112 5.28 -10.10 -2.03
C HIS A 112 4.87 -9.15 -3.16
N ILE A 113 4.04 -9.64 -4.06
CA ILE A 113 3.36 -8.87 -5.10
C ILE A 113 1.86 -8.96 -4.90
N HIS A 114 1.08 -8.13 -5.60
CA HIS A 114 -0.39 -8.23 -5.65
C HIS A 114 -0.81 -8.79 -7.01
N PRO A 115 -1.10 -10.10 -7.10
CA PRO A 115 -1.55 -10.71 -8.35
C PRO A 115 -2.83 -10.04 -8.87
N HIS A 116 -3.00 -10.04 -10.19
CA HIS A 116 -4.21 -9.56 -10.87
C HIS A 116 -4.54 -8.06 -10.67
N SER A 117 -3.63 -7.29 -10.08
CA SER A 117 -3.77 -5.84 -9.89
C SER A 117 -2.90 -5.05 -10.87
N VAL A 118 -3.40 -3.91 -11.36
CA VAL A 118 -2.62 -3.00 -12.23
C VAL A 118 -1.79 -2.01 -11.41
N VAL A 119 -2.40 -1.41 -10.39
CA VAL A 119 -1.76 -0.46 -9.47
C VAL A 119 -2.01 -0.92 -8.04
N SER A 120 -0.98 -0.87 -7.21
CA SER A 120 -1.07 -1.09 -5.77
C SER A 120 -0.47 0.10 -5.05
N GLY A 121 -0.93 0.36 -3.83
CA GLY A 121 -0.45 1.48 -3.04
C GLY A 121 -0.76 1.29 -1.56
N THR A 122 -0.17 2.16 -0.74
CA THR A 122 -0.43 2.22 0.69
C THR A 122 -0.58 3.68 1.09
N PHE A 123 -1.49 3.95 2.03
CA PHE A 123 -1.65 5.25 2.67
C PHE A 123 -1.31 5.10 4.15
N TYR A 124 -0.38 5.91 4.62
CA TYR A 124 0.10 5.85 5.99
C TYR A 124 -0.77 6.72 6.90
N VAL A 125 -1.52 6.08 7.80
CA VAL A 125 -2.40 6.75 8.76
C VAL A 125 -1.63 7.20 10.00
N SER A 126 -0.83 6.30 10.59
CA SER A 126 0.00 6.60 11.75
C SER A 126 1.37 5.94 11.60
N VAL A 127 2.43 6.72 11.77
CA VAL A 127 3.83 6.27 11.65
C VAL A 127 4.62 6.71 12.87
N PRO A 128 4.63 5.91 13.95
CA PRO A 128 5.42 6.21 15.15
C PRO A 128 6.92 6.35 14.85
N ALA A 129 7.63 7.11 15.69
CA ALA A 129 9.08 7.22 15.61
C ALA A 129 9.74 5.83 15.68
N GLY A 130 10.67 5.57 14.75
CA GLY A 130 11.35 4.27 14.63
C GLY A 130 10.61 3.22 13.80
N SER A 131 9.42 3.53 13.24
CA SER A 131 8.78 2.67 12.25
C SER A 131 9.63 2.51 11.00
N GLY A 132 9.63 1.29 10.44
CA GLY A 132 10.26 1.01 9.15
C GLY A 132 9.47 1.61 7.98
N GLY A 133 10.17 1.86 6.87
CA GLY A 133 9.56 2.29 5.60
C GLY A 133 9.19 1.13 4.68
N LEU A 134 8.68 1.46 3.49
CA LEU A 134 8.48 0.51 2.40
C LEU A 134 9.83 0.14 1.76
N LYS A 135 10.14 -1.15 1.71
CA LYS A 135 11.29 -1.67 0.94
C LYS A 135 10.79 -2.23 -0.39
N LEU A 136 11.28 -1.66 -1.49
CA LEU A 136 11.03 -2.15 -2.85
C LEU A 136 12.24 -2.95 -3.34
N GLU A 137 12.00 -4.03 -4.06
CA GLU A 137 13.03 -4.89 -4.65
C GLU A 137 13.06 -4.70 -6.17
N ASP A 138 14.26 -4.67 -6.78
CA ASP A 138 14.40 -4.52 -8.23
C ASP A 138 13.70 -5.71 -8.92
N PRO A 139 12.75 -5.49 -9.84
CA PRO A 139 12.06 -6.59 -10.52
C PRO A 139 13.00 -7.47 -11.35
N ARG A 140 14.21 -7.00 -11.65
CA ARG A 140 15.26 -7.73 -12.37
C ARG A 140 16.22 -8.46 -11.43
N LEU A 141 16.08 -8.35 -10.11
CA LEU A 141 16.94 -9.02 -9.13
C LEU A 141 17.23 -10.50 -9.48
N PRO A 142 16.24 -11.34 -9.84
CA PRO A 142 16.52 -12.74 -10.18
C PRO A 142 17.37 -12.92 -11.45
N LEU A 143 17.54 -11.88 -12.27
CA LEU A 143 18.34 -11.87 -13.49
C LEU A 143 19.75 -11.30 -13.27
N MET A 144 20.07 -10.86 -12.05
CA MET A 144 21.31 -10.15 -11.71
C MET A 144 22.30 -10.99 -10.90
N MET A 145 22.17 -12.33 -10.89
CA MET A 145 22.98 -13.22 -10.04
C MET A 145 24.50 -13.14 -10.27
N ALA A 146 24.92 -12.77 -11.48
CA ALA A 146 26.34 -12.57 -11.83
C ALA A 146 26.69 -11.08 -12.04
N ALA A 147 25.72 -10.17 -11.87
CA ALA A 147 25.98 -8.75 -11.99
C ALA A 147 26.70 -8.24 -10.74
N PRO A 148 27.72 -7.37 -10.88
CA PRO A 148 28.35 -6.75 -9.73
C PRO A 148 27.35 -5.82 -9.01
N PRO A 149 27.50 -5.60 -7.69
CA PRO A 149 26.70 -4.63 -6.97
C PRO A 149 26.97 -3.22 -7.49
N ARG A 150 25.94 -2.37 -7.46
CA ARG A 150 26.08 -0.93 -7.76
C ARG A 150 26.52 -0.17 -6.51
N THR A 151 27.00 1.06 -6.68
CA THR A 151 27.31 1.94 -5.55
C THR A 151 26.03 2.29 -4.78
N PRO A 152 26.12 2.67 -3.49
CA PRO A 152 24.93 2.98 -2.68
C PRO A 152 24.07 4.14 -3.18
N ASP A 153 24.62 5.02 -4.02
CA ASP A 153 23.99 6.23 -4.59
C ASP A 153 23.46 6.04 -6.03
N ALA A 154 23.46 4.79 -6.53
CA ALA A 154 23.22 4.45 -7.93
C ALA A 154 21.76 4.22 -8.33
#